data_AF-A0A7V8WBH4-F1
#
_entry.id   AF-A0A7V8WBH4-F1
#
_cell.length_a   1.000
_cell.length_b   1.000
_cell.length_c   1.000
_cell.angle_alpha   90.00
_cell.angle_beta   90.00
_cell.angle_gamma   90.00
#
_symmetry.space_group_name_H-M   'P 1'
#
loop_
_entity.id
_entity.type
_entity.pdbx_description
1 polymer ?
#
loop_
_entity_poly.entity_id
_entity_poly.type
_entity_poly.pdbx_seq_one_letter_code
_entity_poly.pdbx_strand_id
1 'polypeptide(L)' 'YIYGDFCTGRLRSAELRQGRAVGDRRVRGARLAEFTLVSFGQGSGGGLYVVSSAGRVFRLRG' A
#
# COMPACT_ATOMS: atom_id res chain seq x y z
N TYR A 1 -6.75 -2.59 6.58
CA TYR A 1 -6.74 -1.78 5.34
C TYR A 1 -5.31 -1.36 5.04
N ILE A 2 -4.86 -1.48 3.78
CA ILE A 2 -3.52 -1.06 3.34
C ILE A 2 -3.68 0.23 2.52
N TYR A 3 -2.81 1.19 2.76
CA TYR A 3 -2.76 2.44 1.99
C TYR A 3 -1.33 2.93 1.83
N GLY A 4 -1.12 3.85 0.90
CA GLY A 4 0.20 4.38 0.55
C GLY A 4 0.34 5.84 0.92
N ASP A 5 1.52 6.21 1.42
CA ASP A 5 1.97 7.60 1.46
C ASP A 5 2.69 7.88 0.14
N PHE A 6 2.04 8.67 -0.73
CA PHE A 6 2.55 9.03 -2.05
C PHE A 6 3.91 9.72 -1.97
N CYS A 7 4.06 10.67 -1.03
CA CYS A 7 5.26 11.48 -0.90
C CYS A 7 6.46 10.64 -0.49
N THR A 8 6.28 9.70 0.44
CA THR A 8 7.42 8.92 0.97
C THR A 8 7.60 7.54 0.32
N GLY A 9 6.62 7.10 -0.48
CA GLY A 9 6.55 5.76 -1.06
C GLY A 9 6.34 4.65 -0.02
N ARG A 10 5.99 5.00 1.23
CA ARG A 10 5.82 4.02 2.32
C ARG A 10 4.43 3.41 2.28
N LEU A 11 4.35 2.10 2.53
CA LEU A 11 3.09 1.43 2.79
C LEU A 11 2.74 1.49 4.28
N ARG A 12 1.45 1.70 4.55
CA ARG A 12 0.87 1.78 5.87
C ARG A 12 -0.34 0.88 5.97
N SER A 13 -0.67 0.49 7.20
CA SER A 13 -1.87 -0.28 7.50
C SER A 13 -2.62 0.36 8.65
N ALA A 14 -3.95 0.39 8.55
CA ALA A 14 -4.83 0.77 9.64
C ALA A 14 -6.02 -0.20 9.71
N GLU A 15 -6.60 -0.32 10.89
CA GLU A 15 -7.89 -0.96 11.08
C GLU A 15 -8.99 0.09 10.89
N LEU A 16 -10.04 -0.23 10.14
CA LEU A 16 -11.18 0.67 9.96
C LEU A 16 -12.30 0.24 10.91
N ARG A 17 -12.73 1.14 11.80
CA ARG A 17 -13.80 0.91 12.80
C ARG A 17 -14.72 2.11 12.88
N GLN A 18 -16.02 1.90 12.69
CA GLN A 18 -17.06 2.92 12.91
C GLN A 18 -16.73 4.30 12.30
N GLY A 19 -16.31 4.33 11.03
CA GLY A 19 -15.95 5.56 10.33
C GLY A 19 -14.58 6.17 10.72
N ARG A 20 -13.76 5.44 11.48
CA ARG A 20 -12.41 5.88 11.90
C ARG A 20 -11.35 4.89 11.42
N ALA A 21 -10.15 5.40 11.16
CA ALA A 21 -8.95 4.59 11.01
C ALA A 21 -8.18 4.60 12.34
N VAL A 22 -7.90 3.42 12.88
CA VAL A 22 -7.17 3.23 14.14
C VAL A 22 -5.97 2.29 13.95
N GLY A 23 -5.01 2.34 14.87
CA GLY A 23 -3.85 1.45 14.84
C GLY A 23 -2.96 1.66 13.61
N ASP A 24 -2.86 2.91 13.13
CA ASP A 24 -2.02 3.24 11.99
C ASP A 24 -0.55 2.86 12.24
N ARG A 25 0.02 2.07 11.34
CA ARG A 25 1.39 1.57 11.44
C ARG A 25 2.02 1.36 10.09
N ARG A 26 3.35 1.51 10.03
CA ARG A 26 4.15 1.22 8.83
C ARG A 26 4.15 -0.27 8.53
N VAL A 27 3.95 -0.63 7.26
CA VAL A 27 4.21 -1.99 6.76
C VAL A 27 5.72 -2.15 6.59
N ARG A 28 6.32 -3.11 7.28
CA ARG A 28 7.77 -3.33 7.24
C ARG A 28 8.18 -3.94 5.89
N GLY A 29 9.39 -3.60 5.42
CA GLY A 29 9.97 -4.20 4.22
C GLY A 29 9.38 -3.75 2.88
N ALA A 30 8.33 -2.92 2.87
CA ALA A 30 7.70 -2.44 1.64
C ALA A 30 7.80 -0.92 1.52
N ARG A 31 8.74 -0.46 0.68
CA ARG A 31 8.89 0.94 0.28
C ARG A 31 9.12 1.03 -1.22
N LEU A 32 8.32 1.84 -1.89
CA LEU A 32 8.52 2.23 -3.28
C LEU A 32 9.34 3.52 -3.32
N ALA A 33 9.83 3.89 -4.50
CA ALA A 33 10.41 5.21 -4.72
C ALA A 33 9.37 6.30 -4.40
N GLU A 34 9.86 7.41 -3.85
CA GLU A 34 9.06 8.59 -3.51
C GLU A 34 8.30 9.11 -4.74
N PHE A 35 7.06 9.56 -4.54
CA PHE A 35 6.19 10.09 -5.60
C PHE A 35 5.87 9.10 -6.73
N THR A 36 6.05 7.79 -6.51
CA THR A 36 5.73 6.79 -7.53
C THR A 36 4.53 5.91 -7.23
N LEU A 37 4.07 5.81 -5.99
CA LEU A 37 2.94 4.94 -5.64
C LEU A 37 1.62 5.56 -6.12
N VAL A 38 1.00 4.98 -7.15
CA VAL A 38 -0.18 5.62 -7.79
C VAL A 38 -1.47 4.84 -7.68
N SER A 39 -1.41 3.52 -7.43
CA SER A 39 -2.62 2.71 -7.33
C SER A 39 -2.39 1.39 -6.59
N PHE A 40 -3.49 0.77 -6.17
CA PHE A 40 -3.54 -0.57 -5.61
C PHE A 40 -4.49 -1.45 -6.42
N GLY A 41 -4.24 -2.75 -6.44
CA GLY A 41 -5.13 -3.73 -7.07
C GLY A 41 -5.18 -5.02 -6.28
N GLN A 42 -6.28 -5.76 -6.42
CA GLN A 42 -6.42 -7.11 -5.90
C GLN A 42 -6.63 -8.06 -7.08
N GLY A 43 -5.77 -9.07 -7.20
CA GLY A 43 -5.92 -10.12 -8.22
C GLY A 43 -6.97 -11.16 -7.82
N SER A 44 -7.35 -12.03 -8.76
CA SER A 44 -8.37 -13.09 -8.58
C SER A 44 -8.07 -14.05 -7.43
N GLY A 45 -6.81 -14.33 -7.13
CA GLY A 45 -6.38 -15.14 -5.98
C GLY A 45 -6.28 -14.37 -4.66
N GLY A 46 -6.84 -13.16 -4.57
CA GLY A 46 -6.83 -12.31 -3.38
C GLY A 46 -5.50 -11.59 -3.09
N GLY A 47 -4.46 -11.82 -3.89
CA GLY A 47 -3.17 -11.15 -3.77
C GLY A 47 -3.27 -9.65 -4.02
N LEU A 48 -2.62 -8.84 -3.18
CA LEU A 48 -2.58 -7.39 -3.29
C LEU A 48 -1.37 -6.93 -4.09
N TYR A 49 -1.56 -5.89 -4.90
CA TYR A 49 -0.56 -5.31 -5.78
C TYR A 49 -0.51 -3.79 -5.63
N VAL A 50 0.66 -3.21 -5.85
CA VAL A 50 0.91 -1.76 -5.86
C VAL A 50 1.48 -1.37 -7.22
N VAL A 51 0.93 -0.33 -7.81
CA VAL A 51 1.37 0.22 -9.10
C VAL A 51 2.28 1.42 -8.85
N SER A 52 3.41 1.43 -9.55
CA SER A 52 4.34 2.55 -9.61
C SER A 52 4.16 3.31 -10.93
N SER A 53 4.13 4.64 -10.89
CA SER A 53 4.20 5.49 -12.09
C SER A 53 5.49 5.31 -12.88
N ALA A 54 6.53 4.71 -12.30
CA ALA A 54 7.75 4.29 -12.98
C ALA A 54 7.59 3.00 -13.81
N GLY A 55 6.36 2.53 -14.03
CA GLY A 55 6.03 1.42 -14.91
C GLY A 55 6.15 0.02 -14.29
N ARG A 56 6.28 -0.09 -12.96
CA ARG A 56 6.39 -1.37 -12.25
C ARG A 56 5.14 -1.69 -11.45
N VAL A 57 4.81 -2.98 -11.36
CA VAL A 57 3.76 -3.51 -10.48
C VAL A 57 4.41 -4.46 -9.47
N PHE A 58 4.17 -4.20 -8.18
CA PHE A 58 4.75 -4.95 -7.07
C PHE A 58 3.67 -5.77 -6.38
N ARG A 59 3.92 -7.07 -6.14
CA ARG A 59 3.04 -7.92 -5.33
C ARG A 59 3.40 -7.76 -3.86
N LEU A 60 2.40 -7.50 -3.01
CA LEU A 60 2.56 -7.48 -1.56
C LEU A 60 2.53 -8.91 -1.01
N ARG A 61 3.45 -9.18 -0.08
CA ARG A 61 3.49 -10.41 0.71
C ARG A 61 3.41 -10.03 2.19
N GLY A 62 2.60 -10.76 2.93
CA GLY A 62 2.43 -10.61 4.38
C GLY A 62 3.46 -11.40 5.16
#